data_AF-A0A7C4MTR9-F1
#
_entry.id   AF-A0A7C4MTR9-F1
#
_cell.length_a   1.000
_cell.length_b   1.000
_cell.length_c   1.000
_cell.angle_alpha   90.00
_cell.angle_beta   90.00
_cell.angle_gamma   90.00
#
_symmetry.space_group_name_H-M   'P 1'
#
loop_
_entity.id
_entity.type
_entity.pdbx_description
1 polymer ?
#
loop_
_entity_poly.entity_id
_entity_poly.type
_entity_poly.pdbx_seq_one_letter_code
_entity_poly.pdbx_strand_id
1 'polypeptide(L)'
;MLRIGCFVLAGVLAVYGLFRHRLPGRVPPPPVPEQAEVIRLARLSPADRARWLAGFERKHGRSGRIQALLVEQEPGGSAMVVAQADEEGELPVPWPVPWPIDLTVRSEQANGPNEMRSRHDGRSYHHKSIALPSLKNTYLLVTRWHVPPRRSWRQIGALIAAGLLAAVGLAARPA
;
A
#
# COMPACT_ATOMS: atom_id res chain seq x y z
N MET A 1 38.06 2.41 -30.02
CA MET A 1 37.53 1.58 -28.90
C MET A 1 37.10 2.39 -27.67
N LEU A 2 37.83 3.45 -27.26
CA LEU A 2 37.50 4.27 -26.08
C LEU A 2 36.07 4.85 -26.06
N ARG A 3 35.54 5.27 -27.21
CA ARG A 3 34.20 5.88 -27.34
C ARG A 3 33.06 4.90 -27.01
N ILE A 4 33.19 3.64 -27.41
CA ILE A 4 32.16 2.61 -27.17
C ILE A 4 32.05 2.31 -25.67
N GLY A 5 33.18 2.22 -24.96
CA GLY A 5 33.20 2.03 -23.51
C GLY A 5 32.50 3.15 -22.74
N CYS A 6 32.69 4.41 -23.15
CA CYS A 6 32.02 5.55 -22.51
C CYS A 6 30.50 5.54 -22.71
N PHE A 7 29.99 5.12 -23.88
CA PHE A 7 28.55 5.03 -24.12
C PHE A 7 27.88 3.90 -23.33
N VAL A 8 28.54 2.74 -23.23
CA VAL A 8 28.05 1.63 -22.39
C VAL A 8 28.02 2.03 -20.93
N LEU A 9 29.07 2.69 -20.43
CA LEU A 9 29.13 3.18 -19.06
C LEU A 9 28.05 4.24 -18.79
N ALA A 10 27.83 5.18 -19.72
CA ALA A 10 26.76 6.17 -19.61
C ALA A 10 25.36 5.54 -19.60
N GLY A 11 25.14 4.51 -20.43
CA GLY A 11 23.90 3.74 -20.44
C GLY A 11 23.66 2.98 -19.13
N VAL A 12 24.69 2.31 -18.61
CA VAL A 12 24.63 1.61 -17.31
C VAL A 12 24.38 2.60 -16.17
N LEU A 13 25.05 3.75 -16.16
CA LEU A 13 24.84 4.79 -15.14
C LEU A 13 23.46 5.45 -15.25
N ALA A 14 22.93 5.65 -16.46
CA ALA A 14 21.58 6.17 -16.66
C ALA A 14 20.52 5.16 -16.18
N VAL A 15 20.69 3.88 -16.51
CA VAL A 15 19.84 2.79 -16.02
C VAL A 15 19.93 2.67 -14.50
N TYR A 16 21.14 2.70 -13.95
CA TYR A 16 21.40 2.67 -12.50
C TYR A 16 20.81 3.89 -11.80
N GLY A 17 20.94 5.09 -12.36
CA GLY A 17 20.30 6.32 -11.87
C GLY A 17 18.77 6.23 -11.93
N LEU A 18 18.21 5.62 -12.96
CA LEU A 18 16.77 5.35 -13.09
C LEU A 18 16.27 4.34 -12.04
N PHE A 19 17.11 3.39 -11.63
CA PHE A 19 16.84 2.46 -10.52
C PHE A 19 17.03 3.12 -9.15
N ARG A 20 18.04 3.98 -8.98
CA ARG A 20 18.36 4.67 -7.72
C ARG A 20 17.41 5.83 -7.41
N HIS A 21 16.93 6.57 -8.41
CA HIS A 21 15.89 7.59 -8.21
C HIS A 21 14.48 7.01 -8.06
N ARG A 22 14.31 5.70 -8.28
CA ARG A 22 13.09 4.94 -7.93
C ARG A 22 13.33 3.99 -6.76
N LEU A 23 14.19 4.39 -5.81
CA LEU A 23 14.17 3.87 -4.44
C LEU A 23 12.72 3.81 -3.95
N PRO A 24 12.34 2.74 -3.23
CA PRO A 24 10.95 2.36 -2.99
C PRO A 24 10.17 3.58 -2.54
N GLY A 25 9.26 4.02 -3.41
CA GLY A 25 8.36 5.14 -3.13
C GLY A 25 7.75 4.87 -1.77
N ARG A 26 8.08 5.70 -0.78
CA ARG A 26 7.49 5.61 0.56
C ARG A 26 6.01 5.48 0.35
N VAL A 27 5.44 4.34 0.75
CA VAL A 27 3.99 4.15 0.67
C VAL A 27 3.39 5.31 1.47
N PRO A 28 2.68 6.24 0.82
CA PRO A 28 2.11 7.38 1.52
C PRO A 28 1.24 6.88 2.67
N PRO A 29 1.10 7.66 3.75
CA PRO A 29 0.27 7.25 4.87
C PRO A 29 -1.15 6.92 4.38
N PRO A 30 -1.79 5.88 4.94
CA PRO A 30 -3.19 5.66 4.69
C PRO A 30 -4.00 6.88 5.17
N PRO A 31 -5.11 7.20 4.49
CA PRO A 31 -6.03 8.25 4.92
C PRO A 31 -6.60 7.93 6.29
N VAL A 32 -6.92 8.98 7.05
CA VAL A 32 -7.58 8.86 8.36
C VAL A 32 -8.98 9.46 8.21
N PRO A 33 -10.05 8.71 8.52
CA PRO A 33 -11.39 9.28 8.60
C PRO A 33 -11.46 10.34 9.70
N GLU A 34 -12.35 11.30 9.54
CA GLU A 34 -12.59 12.31 10.57
C GLU A 34 -13.15 11.67 11.85
N GLN A 35 -12.89 12.25 13.01
CA GLN A 35 -13.34 11.70 14.30
C GLN A 35 -14.87 11.50 14.34
N ALA A 36 -15.62 12.41 13.73
CA ALA A 36 -17.08 12.29 13.60
C ALA A 36 -17.51 11.06 12.77
N GLU A 37 -16.76 10.73 11.70
CA GLU A 37 -17.01 9.54 10.89
C GLU A 37 -16.72 8.26 11.68
N VAL A 38 -15.66 8.24 12.49
CA VAL A 38 -15.32 7.10 13.38
C VAL A 38 -16.40 6.87 14.42
N ILE A 39 -16.88 7.92 15.08
CA ILE A 39 -17.97 7.83 16.06
C ILE A 39 -19.25 7.33 15.38
N ARG A 40 -19.57 7.82 14.18
CA ARG A 40 -20.73 7.37 13.42
C ARG A 40 -20.60 5.89 13.05
N LEU A 41 -19.45 5.46 12.53
CA LEU A 41 -19.16 4.08 12.16
C LEU A 41 -19.43 3.11 13.31
N ALA A 42 -19.03 3.47 14.52
CA ALA A 42 -19.22 2.63 15.70
C ALA A 42 -20.70 2.43 16.08
N ARG A 43 -21.59 3.33 15.65
CA ARG A 43 -23.05 3.25 15.90
C ARG A 43 -23.83 2.57 14.77
N LEU A 44 -23.18 2.30 13.64
CA LEU A 44 -23.83 1.66 12.50
C LEU A 44 -24.12 0.18 12.77
N SER A 45 -25.17 -0.33 12.14
CA SER A 45 -25.43 -1.77 12.07
C SER A 45 -24.28 -2.49 11.35
N PRO A 46 -24.06 -3.79 11.59
CA PRO A 46 -22.99 -4.53 10.91
C PRO A 46 -23.01 -4.38 9.37
N ALA A 47 -24.18 -4.45 8.74
CA ALA A 47 -24.32 -4.28 7.29
C ALA A 47 -24.06 -2.84 6.82
N ASP A 48 -24.41 -1.84 7.63
CA ASP A 48 -24.08 -0.43 7.34
C ASP A 48 -22.58 -0.15 7.50
N ARG A 49 -21.88 -0.85 8.42
CA ARG A 49 -20.42 -0.74 8.57
C ARG A 49 -19.72 -1.23 7.31
N ALA A 50 -20.11 -2.39 6.78
CA ALA A 50 -19.54 -2.92 5.53
C ALA A 50 -19.73 -1.94 4.36
N ARG A 51 -20.94 -1.37 4.21
CA ARG A 51 -21.23 -0.34 3.21
C ARG A 51 -20.41 0.94 3.41
N TRP A 52 -20.20 1.35 4.66
CA TRP A 52 -19.34 2.49 4.97
C TRP A 52 -17.88 2.22 4.58
N LEU A 53 -17.35 1.03 4.89
CA LEU A 53 -15.98 0.63 4.51
C LEU A 53 -15.80 0.66 2.99
N ALA A 54 -16.76 0.11 2.23
CA ALA A 54 -16.74 0.17 0.77
C ALA A 54 -16.79 1.61 0.24
N GLY A 55 -17.61 2.48 0.85
CA GLY A 55 -17.65 3.90 0.53
C GLY A 55 -16.32 4.61 0.79
N PHE A 56 -15.68 4.32 1.92
CA PHE A 56 -14.38 4.87 2.30
C PHE A 56 -13.28 4.43 1.33
N GLU A 57 -13.23 3.13 0.99
CA GLU A 57 -12.28 2.60 0.02
C GLU A 57 -12.47 3.23 -1.37
N ARG A 58 -13.71 3.39 -1.85
CA ARG A 58 -13.99 4.05 -3.14
C ARG A 58 -13.56 5.52 -3.14
N LYS A 59 -13.81 6.25 -2.05
CA LYS A 59 -13.44 7.67 -1.90
C LYS A 59 -11.92 7.87 -1.97
N HIS A 60 -11.15 6.97 -1.36
CA HIS A 60 -9.70 7.13 -1.22
C HIS A 60 -8.85 6.27 -2.18
N GLY A 61 -9.43 5.24 -2.78
CA GLY A 61 -8.76 4.22 -3.60
C GLY A 61 -8.21 4.70 -4.95
N ARG A 62 -8.55 5.93 -5.40
CA ARG A 62 -8.01 6.50 -6.64
C ARG A 62 -6.49 6.73 -6.61
N SER A 63 -5.88 6.83 -5.44
CA SER A 63 -4.45 7.18 -5.26
C SER A 63 -3.55 6.00 -4.84
N GLY A 64 -4.09 4.78 -4.83
CA GLY A 64 -3.39 3.57 -4.41
C GLY A 64 -4.37 2.51 -3.91
N ARG A 65 -3.89 1.29 -3.73
CA ARG A 65 -4.75 0.24 -3.16
C ARG A 65 -4.88 0.48 -1.66
N ILE A 66 -6.11 0.73 -1.24
CA ILE A 66 -6.51 0.97 0.14
C ILE A 66 -7.50 -0.13 0.51
N GLN A 67 -7.37 -0.63 1.73
CA GLN A 67 -8.32 -1.55 2.33
C GLN A 67 -8.65 -1.05 3.73
N ALA A 68 -9.93 -1.03 4.08
CA ALA A 68 -10.43 -0.69 5.40
C ALA A 68 -11.12 -1.91 6.00
N LEU A 69 -10.61 -2.37 7.14
CA LEU A 69 -11.11 -3.54 7.86
C LEU A 69 -11.55 -3.12 9.26
N LEU A 70 -12.63 -3.72 9.74
CA LEU A 70 -12.99 -3.68 11.14
C LEU A 70 -12.38 -4.90 11.82
N VAL A 71 -11.57 -4.66 12.85
CA VAL A 71 -10.80 -5.70 13.53
C VAL A 71 -11.17 -5.68 15.00
N GLU A 72 -11.55 -6.84 15.53
CA GLU A 72 -11.76 -7.06 16.95
C GLU A 72 -10.55 -7.80 17.52
N GLN A 73 -10.04 -7.32 18.65
CA GLN A 73 -8.91 -7.93 19.34
C GLN A 73 -9.37 -8.53 20.67
N GLU A 74 -9.31 -9.86 20.77
CA GLU A 74 -9.52 -10.50 22.06
C GLU A 74 -8.38 -10.14 23.04
N PRO A 75 -8.67 -9.94 24.34
CA PRO A 75 -7.63 -9.71 25.34
C PRO A 75 -6.61 -10.86 25.36
N GLY A 76 -5.35 -10.58 24.99
CA GLY A 76 -4.30 -11.60 24.89
C GLY A 76 -4.45 -12.57 23.72
N GLY A 77 -5.42 -12.35 22.83
CA GLY A 77 -5.74 -13.20 21.69
C GLY A 77 -5.32 -12.62 20.34
N SER A 78 -5.64 -13.36 19.28
CA SER A 78 -5.39 -12.93 17.90
C SER A 78 -6.41 -11.88 17.47
N ALA A 79 -5.97 -10.94 16.63
CA ALA A 79 -6.87 -9.96 16.04
C ALA A 79 -7.64 -10.55 14.86
N MET A 80 -8.96 -10.38 14.87
CA MET A 80 -9.89 -10.97 13.92
C MET A 80 -10.61 -9.89 13.12
N VAL A 81 -10.68 -10.06 11.81
CA VAL A 81 -11.47 -9.20 10.92
C VAL A 81 -12.94 -9.56 11.08
N VAL A 82 -13.74 -8.63 11.58
CA VAL A 82 -15.18 -8.80 11.85
C VAL A 82 -16.07 -8.07 10.84
N ALA A 83 -15.51 -7.13 10.06
CA ALA A 83 -16.17 -6.57 8.90
C ALA A 83 -15.13 -6.10 7.87
N GLN A 84 -15.49 -6.18 6.59
CA GLN A 84 -14.69 -5.67 5.48
C GLN A 84 -15.59 -4.91 4.50
N ALA A 85 -14.98 -4.20 3.55
CA ALA A 85 -15.70 -3.70 2.41
C ALA A 85 -16.25 -4.89 1.62
N ASP A 86 -17.58 -5.01 1.62
CA ASP A 86 -18.31 -5.97 0.81
C ASP A 86 -19.46 -5.24 0.10
N GLU A 87 -19.65 -5.54 -1.18
CA GLU A 87 -20.75 -5.01 -1.99
C GLU A 87 -21.99 -5.91 -1.89
N GLU A 88 -21.84 -7.17 -1.48
CA GLU A 88 -22.91 -8.18 -1.43
C GLU A 88 -23.67 -8.19 -0.10
N GLY A 89 -23.14 -7.52 0.92
CA GLY A 89 -23.86 -7.26 2.18
C GLY A 89 -23.92 -8.45 3.13
N GLU A 90 -23.15 -9.52 2.86
CA GLU A 90 -22.99 -10.62 3.80
C GLU A 90 -21.94 -10.27 4.85
N LEU A 91 -22.24 -10.58 6.11
CA LEU A 91 -21.25 -10.39 7.17
C LEU A 91 -20.19 -11.48 7.06
N PRO A 92 -18.91 -11.14 6.89
CA PRO A 92 -17.87 -12.15 6.77
C PRO A 92 -17.78 -12.94 8.08
N VAL A 93 -17.62 -14.27 7.97
CA VAL A 93 -17.21 -15.10 9.10
C VAL A 93 -15.86 -14.55 9.62
N PRO A 94 -15.70 -14.28 10.93
CA PRO A 94 -14.46 -13.69 11.43
C PRO A 94 -13.23 -14.51 11.04
N TRP A 95 -12.20 -13.82 10.54
CA TRP A 95 -10.98 -14.45 10.03
C TRP A 95 -9.75 -13.66 10.48
N PRO A 96 -8.56 -14.30 10.61
CA PRO A 96 -7.38 -13.64 11.16
C PRO A 96 -6.88 -12.52 10.25
N VAL A 97 -6.36 -11.43 10.84
CA VAL A 97 -5.76 -10.34 10.06
C VAL A 97 -4.68 -10.90 9.12
N PRO A 98 -4.73 -10.62 7.80
CA PRO A 98 -3.88 -11.30 6.81
C PRO A 98 -2.41 -10.83 6.83
N TRP A 99 -2.12 -9.82 7.63
CA TRP A 99 -0.83 -9.15 7.69
C TRP A 99 -0.17 -9.48 9.04
N PRO A 100 1.15 -9.75 9.08
CA PRO A 100 1.88 -9.91 10.33
C PRO A 100 2.03 -8.53 10.99
N ILE A 101 1.02 -8.11 11.74
CA ILE A 101 0.98 -6.84 12.44
C ILE A 101 0.87 -7.14 13.93
N ASP A 102 1.83 -6.62 14.70
CA ASP A 102 1.73 -6.60 16.15
C ASP A 102 0.74 -5.50 16.56
N LEU A 103 -0.48 -5.91 16.87
CA LEU A 103 -1.53 -5.04 17.42
C LEU A 103 -1.46 -4.97 18.95
N THR A 104 -0.61 -5.77 19.59
CA THR A 104 -0.45 -5.86 21.05
C THR A 104 0.22 -4.64 21.67
N VAL A 105 0.99 -3.85 20.91
CA VAL A 105 1.69 -2.63 21.40
C VAL A 105 0.74 -1.44 21.68
N ARG A 106 -0.60 -1.60 21.78
CA ARG A 106 -1.54 -0.47 21.56
C ARG A 106 -2.56 -0.17 22.64
N SER A 107 -2.42 -0.72 23.84
CA SER A 107 -3.16 -0.22 25.01
C SER A 107 -2.67 1.15 25.51
N GLU A 108 -1.48 1.62 25.09
CA GLU A 108 -0.88 2.86 25.65
C GLU A 108 -1.16 4.15 24.85
N GLN A 109 -1.49 4.07 23.56
CA GLN A 109 -1.90 5.24 22.75
C GLN A 109 -3.42 5.25 22.53
N ALA A 110 -4.17 5.42 23.62
CA ALA A 110 -5.63 5.32 23.63
C ALA A 110 -6.36 6.42 22.82
N ASN A 111 -5.68 7.47 22.35
CA ASN A 111 -6.33 8.70 21.88
C ASN A 111 -6.01 9.12 20.43
N GLY A 112 -5.26 8.33 19.64
CA GLY A 112 -4.85 8.76 18.30
C GLY A 112 -4.74 7.64 17.24
N PRO A 113 -4.81 7.99 15.93
CA PRO A 113 -4.57 7.06 14.84
C PRO A 113 -3.12 6.59 14.89
N ASN A 114 -2.97 5.29 14.78
CA ASN A 114 -1.79 4.62 15.28
C ASN A 114 -1.12 3.98 14.04
N GLU A 115 0.08 4.43 13.65
CA GLU A 115 0.75 4.04 12.38
C GLU A 115 1.65 2.80 12.53
N MET A 116 1.60 1.87 11.58
CA MET A 116 2.45 0.66 11.53
C MET A 116 2.89 0.37 10.11
N ARG A 117 4.01 -0.33 9.95
CA ARG A 117 4.49 -0.79 8.65
C ARG A 117 4.80 -2.27 8.72
N SER A 118 4.37 -3.01 7.71
CA SER A 118 4.72 -4.42 7.56
C SER A 118 5.23 -4.71 6.16
N ARG A 119 5.90 -5.85 6.00
CA ARG A 119 6.33 -6.37 4.71
C ARG A 119 5.83 -7.80 4.56
N HIS A 120 5.10 -8.08 3.50
CA HIS A 120 4.52 -9.40 3.24
C HIS A 120 4.51 -9.65 1.73
N ASP A 121 4.85 -10.88 1.29
CA ASP A 121 4.92 -11.25 -0.13
C ASP A 121 5.71 -10.25 -1.00
N GLY A 122 6.87 -9.79 -0.50
CA GLY A 122 7.72 -8.80 -1.17
C GLY A 122 7.14 -7.39 -1.27
N ARG A 123 5.91 -7.14 -0.77
CA ARG A 123 5.22 -5.85 -0.77
C ARG A 123 5.34 -5.16 0.57
N SER A 124 5.38 -3.82 0.54
CA SER A 124 5.37 -2.99 1.73
C SER A 124 3.95 -2.47 1.96
N TYR A 125 3.49 -2.60 3.20
CA TYR A 125 2.18 -2.16 3.65
C TYR A 125 2.33 -1.08 4.72
N HIS A 126 1.47 -0.08 4.65
CA HIS A 126 1.37 0.98 5.65
C HIS A 126 -0.03 0.91 6.25
N HIS A 127 -0.10 0.69 7.57
CA HIS A 127 -1.34 0.50 8.30
C HIS A 127 -1.58 1.66 9.26
N LYS A 128 -2.84 2.01 9.45
CA LYS A 128 -3.33 2.84 10.55
C LYS A 128 -4.42 2.10 11.28
N SER A 129 -4.28 1.94 12.59
CA SER A 129 -5.38 1.49 13.43
C SER A 129 -5.99 2.67 14.17
N ILE A 130 -7.31 2.67 14.30
CA ILE A 130 -8.09 3.72 14.93
C ILE A 130 -9.06 3.03 15.88
N ALA A 131 -8.96 3.31 17.17
CA ALA A 131 -9.88 2.75 18.16
C ALA A 131 -11.31 3.27 17.92
N LEU A 132 -12.29 2.39 18.05
CA LEU A 132 -13.70 2.75 18.03
C LEU A 132 -14.20 2.81 19.48
N PRO A 133 -14.27 3.99 20.11
CA PRO A 133 -14.43 4.09 21.56
C PRO A 133 -15.74 3.50 22.10
N SER A 134 -16.79 3.41 21.28
CA SER A 134 -18.06 2.78 21.68
C SER A 134 -18.14 1.28 21.39
N LEU A 135 -17.07 0.65 20.88
CA LEU A 135 -16.98 -0.78 20.63
C LEU A 135 -15.77 -1.35 21.37
N LYS A 136 -16.00 -2.32 22.26
CA LYS A 136 -14.94 -2.91 23.08
C LYS A 136 -13.90 -3.58 22.19
N ASN A 137 -12.62 -3.25 22.40
CA ASN A 137 -11.47 -3.79 21.69
C ASN A 137 -11.60 -3.86 20.15
N THR A 138 -12.39 -2.95 19.57
CA THR A 138 -12.62 -2.92 18.13
C THR A 138 -11.89 -1.73 17.53
N TYR A 139 -11.23 -1.98 16.41
CA TYR A 139 -10.39 -1.02 15.71
C TYR A 139 -10.75 -0.98 14.23
N LEU A 140 -10.75 0.22 13.66
CA LEU A 140 -10.70 0.40 12.22
C LEU A 140 -9.24 0.31 11.78
N LEU A 141 -8.91 -0.71 10.98
CA LEU A 141 -7.60 -0.91 10.39
C LEU A 141 -7.64 -0.46 8.91
N VAL A 142 -7.00 0.67 8.62
CA VAL A 142 -6.83 1.18 7.26
C VAL A 142 -5.43 0.82 6.76
N THR A 143 -5.37 0.01 5.71
CA THR A 143 -4.14 -0.45 5.10
C THR A 143 -3.98 0.16 3.72
N ARG A 144 -2.79 0.69 3.43
CA ARG A 144 -2.41 1.16 2.08
C ARG A 144 -1.18 0.42 1.62
N TRP A 145 -1.19 0.01 0.36
CA TRP A 145 -0.01 -0.57 -0.28
C TRP A 145 0.18 -0.01 -1.69
N HIS A 146 1.44 0.02 -2.10
CA HIS A 146 1.82 0.40 -3.45
C HIS A 146 2.20 -0.86 -4.21
N VAL A 147 1.49 -1.16 -5.31
CA VAL A 147 1.98 -2.15 -6.27
C VAL A 147 3.02 -1.43 -7.10
N PRO A 148 4.32 -1.78 -7.03
CA PRO A 148 5.30 -1.18 -7.92
C PRO A 148 4.79 -1.36 -9.36
N PRO A 149 4.92 -0.33 -10.24
CA PRO A 149 4.53 -0.51 -11.63
C PRO A 149 5.24 -1.75 -12.13
N ARG A 150 4.50 -2.74 -12.63
CA ARG A 150 5.06 -3.89 -13.33
C ARG A 150 5.77 -3.32 -14.56
N ARG A 151 7.04 -2.94 -14.43
CA ARG A 151 7.88 -2.62 -15.59
C ARG A 151 7.98 -3.94 -16.34
N SER A 152 7.24 -4.05 -17.43
CA SER A 152 7.38 -5.19 -18.31
C SER A 152 8.83 -5.22 -18.78
N TRP A 153 9.47 -6.39 -18.80
CA TRP A 153 10.80 -6.57 -19.37
C TRP A 153 10.91 -5.98 -20.79
N ARG A 154 9.78 -5.86 -21.49
CA ARG A 154 9.62 -5.14 -22.76
C ARG A 154 9.98 -3.66 -22.71
N GLN A 155 9.60 -2.91 -21.66
CA GLN A 155 9.97 -1.49 -21.51
C GLN A 155 11.46 -1.31 -21.23
N ILE A 156 12.05 -2.23 -20.44
CA ILE A 156 13.49 -2.25 -20.19
C ILE A 156 14.23 -2.59 -21.49
N GLY A 157 13.76 -3.61 -22.21
CA GLY A 157 14.30 -3.99 -23.52
C GLY A 157 14.21 -2.86 -24.55
N ALA A 158 13.12 -2.12 -24.61
CA ALA A 158 12.95 -0.98 -25.51
C ALA A 158 13.94 0.17 -25.20
N LEU A 159 14.20 0.46 -23.92
CA LEU A 159 15.19 1.47 -23.53
C LEU A 159 16.62 1.04 -23.87
N ILE A 160 16.95 -0.24 -23.68
CA ILE A 160 18.25 -0.80 -24.07
C ILE A 160 18.41 -0.78 -25.59
N ALA A 161 17.38 -1.19 -26.34
CA ALA A 161 17.40 -1.19 -27.80
C ALA A 161 17.52 0.23 -28.37
N ALA A 162 16.79 1.21 -27.82
CA ALA A 162 16.91 2.61 -28.20
C ALA A 162 18.31 3.17 -27.91
N GLY A 163 18.91 2.81 -26.76
CA GLY A 163 20.30 3.18 -26.43
C GLY A 163 21.32 2.59 -27.40
N LEU A 164 21.15 1.32 -27.78
CA LEU A 164 22.02 0.65 -28.76
C LEU A 164 21.87 1.24 -30.17
N LEU A 165 20.64 1.51 -30.61
CA LEU A 165 20.38 2.13 -31.92
C LEU A 165 20.94 3.55 -32.01
N ALA A 166 20.82 4.36 -30.94
CA ALA A 166 21.42 5.68 -30.89
C ALA A 166 22.97 5.62 -30.97
N ALA A 167 23.59 4.64 -30.30
CA ALA A 167 25.04 4.45 -30.35
C ALA A 167 25.54 4.00 -31.74
N VAL A 168 24.79 3.12 -32.43
CA VAL A 168 25.11 2.68 -33.79
C VAL A 168 24.87 3.79 -34.82
N GLY A 169 23.77 4.54 -34.69
CA GLY A 169 23.46 5.68 -35.57
C GLY A 169 24.48 6.82 -35.47
N LEU A 170 25.06 7.06 -34.29
CA LEU A 170 26.15 8.03 -34.13
C LEU A 170 27.48 7.54 -34.73
N ALA A 171 27.73 6.24 -34.73
CA ALA A 171 28.93 5.64 -35.31
C ALA A 171 28.88 5.54 -36.85
N ALA A 172 27.67 5.60 -37.43
CA ALA A 172 27.43 5.51 -38.87
C ALA A 172 27.43 6.86 -39.61
N ARG A 173 27.63 8.00 -38.91
CA ARG A 173 27.85 9.29 -39.58
C ARG A 173 29.27 9.32 -40.16
N PRO A 174 29.46 9.35 -41.49
CA PRO A 174 30.78 9.61 -42.05
C PRO A 174 31.23 11.03 -41.66
N ALA A 175 32.52 11.16 -41.38
CA ALA A 175 33.17 12.45 -41.14
C ALA A 175 33.13 13.35 -42.37
#